data_AF-A0A2W7US80-F1
#
_entry.id   AF-A0A2W7US80-F1
#
_cell.length_a   1.000
_cell.length_b   1.000
_cell.length_c   1.000
_cell.angle_alpha   90.00
_cell.angle_beta   90.00
_cell.angle_gamma   90.00
#
_symmetry.space_group_name_H-M   'P 1'
#
loop_
_entity.id
_entity.type
_entity.pdbx_description
1 polymer ?
#
loop_
_entity_poly.entity_id
_entity_poly.type
_entity_poly.pdbx_seq_one_letter_code
_entity_poly.pdbx_strand_id
1 'polypeptide(L)' 'MNMMTVPFHGDSLYVVNHNGEPYVPMKPVVAGMGLAWQSQLAKLRQRFASTITEIVMVAEDGKRRNMVSLP' A
#
# COMPACT_ATOMS: atom_id res chain seq x y z
N MET A 1 -1.83 15.23 2.93
CA MET A 1 -1.79 13.76 3.13
C MET A 1 -1.17 13.55 4.51
N ASN A 2 -1.90 13.01 5.49
CA ASN A 2 -1.29 12.63 6.75
C ASN A 2 -0.84 11.18 6.63
N MET A 3 0.47 10.93 6.74
CA MET A 3 1.07 9.61 6.55
C MET A 3 1.70 9.18 7.87
N MET A 4 1.27 8.04 8.39
CA MET A 4 1.83 7.46 9.61
C MET A 4 2.71 6.28 9.24
N THR A 5 3.89 6.16 9.84
CA THR A 5 4.78 5.02 9.65
C THR A 5 4.71 4.08 10.85
N VAL A 6 4.53 2.79 10.58
CA VAL A 6 4.55 1.73 11.60
C VAL A 6 5.64 0.70 11.27
N PRO A 7 6.43 0.23 12.25
CA PRO A 7 7.48 -0.75 12.00
C PRO A 7 6.87 -2.11 11.62
N PHE A 8 7.41 -2.75 10.59
CA PHE A 8 6.95 -4.04 10.07
C PHE A 8 8.09 -4.80 9.41
N HIS A 9 8.45 -5.97 9.94
CA HIS A 9 9.47 -6.86 9.36
C HIS A 9 10.78 -6.16 8.94
N GLY A 10 11.27 -5.21 9.75
CA GLY A 10 12.51 -4.47 9.46
C GLY A 10 12.37 -3.34 8.45
N ASP A 11 11.14 -3.03 8.01
CA ASP A 11 10.80 -1.89 7.17
C ASP A 11 9.70 -1.04 7.83
N SER A 12 9.37 0.11 7.24
CA SER A 12 8.28 0.98 7.69
C SER A 12 7.08 0.85 6.75
N LEU A 13 5.93 0.42 7.29
CA LEU A 13 4.66 0.50 6.59
C LEU A 13 4.09 1.89 6.69
N TYR A 14 3.61 2.39 5.56
CA TYR A 14 2.92 3.66 5.48
C TYR A 14 1.43 3.44 5.64
N VAL A 15 0.77 4.24 6.45
CA VAL A 15 -0.69 4.33 6.50
C VAL A 15 -1.07 5.69 5.98
N VAL A 16 -1.94 5.71 4.97
CA VAL A 16 -2.37 6.91 4.29
C VAL A 16 -3.83 7.16 4.59
N ASN A 17 -4.14 8.32 5.16
CA ASN A 17 -5.54 8.73 5.28
C ASN A 17 -6.04 9.24 3.93
N HIS A 18 -7.02 8.54 3.36
CA HIS A 18 -7.68 8.89 2.11
C HIS A 18 -9.20 8.91 2.34
N ASN A 19 -9.84 10.07 2.11
CA ASN A 19 -11.27 10.30 2.35
C ASN A 19 -11.74 10.05 3.81
N GLY A 20 -10.86 10.21 4.80
CA GLY A 20 -11.19 9.98 6.21
C GLY A 20 -10.98 8.54 6.67
N GLU A 21 -10.69 7.63 5.74
CA GLU A 21 -10.37 6.23 6.04
C GLU A 21 -8.86 5.98 5.94
N PRO A 22 -8.26 5.22 6.85
CA PRO A 22 -6.87 4.79 6.74
C PRO A 22 -6.75 3.73 5.66
N TYR A 23 -5.73 3.83 4.81
CA TYR A 23 -5.39 2.85 3.80
C TYR A 23 -3.94 2.42 3.94
N VAL A 24 -3.68 1.14 3.70
CA VAL A 24 -2.35 0.55 3.72
C VAL A 24 -1.93 0.19 2.29
N PRO A 25 -0.79 0.71 1.78
CA PRO A 25 -0.23 0.28 0.51
C PRO A 25 0.34 -1.13 0.65
N MET A 26 -0.17 -2.05 -0.17
CA MET A 26 0.11 -3.48 -0.02
C MET A 26 1.47 -3.89 -0.60
N LYS A 27 2.06 -3.08 -1.49
CA LYS A 27 3.35 -3.39 -2.11
C LYS A 27 4.51 -3.50 -1.10
N PRO A 28 4.74 -2.54 -0.18
CA PRO A 28 5.76 -2.69 0.87
C PRO A 28 5.44 -3.83 1.83
N VAL A 29 4.16 -4.09 2.16
CA VAL A 29 3.76 -5.25 2.99
C VAL A 29 4.23 -6.57 2.36
N VAL A 30 3.92 -6.77 1.08
CA VAL A 30 4.30 -7.97 0.33
C VAL A 30 5.82 -8.10 0.22
N ALA A 31 6.53 -6.99 0.00
CA ALA A 31 7.99 -6.97 -0.05
C ALA A 31 8.63 -7.31 1.31
N GLY A 32 8.12 -6.75 2.41
CA GLY A 32 8.60 -7.05 3.78
C GLY A 32 8.37 -8.50 4.20
N MET A 33 7.36 -9.16 3.63
CA MET A 33 7.15 -10.62 3.78
C MET A 33 8.09 -11.47 2.90
N GLY A 34 8.89 -10.87 2.01
CA GLY A 34 9.75 -11.59 1.07
C GLY A 34 9.00 -12.26 -0.08
N LEU A 35 7.79 -11.79 -0.41
CA LEU A 35 6.92 -12.37 -1.44
C LEU A 35 6.98 -11.59 -2.76
N ALA A 36 6.77 -12.29 -3.88
CA ALA A 36 6.72 -11.66 -5.19
C ALA A 36 5.44 -10.81 -5.38
N TRP A 37 5.63 -9.51 -5.66
CA TRP A 37 4.52 -8.55 -5.82
C TRP A 37 3.49 -8.95 -6.88
N GLN A 38 3.92 -9.37 -8.06
CA GLN A 38 3.01 -9.62 -9.19
C GLN A 38 1.96 -10.71 -8.87
N SER A 39 2.40 -11.81 -8.26
CA SER A 39 1.50 -12.91 -7.87
C SER A 39 0.53 -12.49 -6.77
N GLN A 40 0.96 -11.64 -5.83
CA GLN A 40 0.08 -11.15 -4.77
C GLN A 40 -0.89 -10.09 -5.28
N LEU A 41 -0.47 -9.22 -6.20
CA LEU A 41 -1.35 -8.24 -6.83
C LEU A 41 -2.53 -8.91 -7.54
N ALA A 42 -2.30 -10.00 -8.27
CA ALA A 42 -3.37 -10.77 -8.89
C ALA A 42 -4.37 -11.31 -7.85
N LYS A 43 -3.87 -11.87 -6.73
CA LYS A 43 -4.70 -12.37 -5.63
C LYS A 43 -5.49 -11.26 -4.93
N LEU A 44 -4.87 -10.10 -4.71
CA LEU A 44 -5.51 -8.94 -4.11
C LEU A 44 -6.65 -8.42 -5.00
N ARG A 45 -6.39 -8.27 -6.31
CA ARG A 45 -7.41 -7.87 -7.29
C ARG A 45 -8.56 -8.87 -7.36
N GLN A 46 -8.27 -10.16 -7.29
CA GLN A 46 -9.31 -11.20 -7.34
C GLN A 46 -10.17 -11.23 -6.07
N ARG A 47 -9.54 -11.14 -4.89
CA ARG A 47 -10.22 -11.33 -3.59
C ARG A 47 -10.87 -10.05 -3.05
N PHE A 48 -10.26 -8.90 -3.32
CA PHE A 48 -10.66 -7.60 -2.79
C PHE A 48 -11.06 -6.64 -3.91
N ALA A 49 -11.57 -7.15 -5.04
CA ALA A 49 -11.96 -6.34 -6.20
C ALA A 49 -12.86 -5.14 -5.85
N SER A 50 -13.70 -5.27 -4.82
CA SER A 50 -14.65 -4.25 -4.38
C SER A 50 -14.05 -3.15 -3.47
N THR A 51 -12.90 -3.40 -2.82
CA THR A 51 -12.30 -2.47 -1.84
C THR A 51 -10.88 -2.04 -2.21
N ILE A 52 -10.25 -2.73 -3.17
CA ILE A 52 -8.92 -2.39 -3.65
C ILE A 52 -8.93 -1.04 -4.37
N THR A 53 -8.05 -0.13 -3.93
CA THR A 53 -7.97 1.23 -4.48
C THR A 53 -6.54 1.55 -4.86
N GLU A 54 -6.33 2.17 -6.03
CA GLU A 54 -5.04 2.73 -6.41
C GLU A 54 -4.95 4.16 -5.90
N ILE A 55 -4.17 4.38 -4.85
CA ILE A 55 -3.93 5.69 -4.26
C ILE A 55 -2.62 6.25 -4.83
N VAL A 56 -2.67 7.47 -5.38
CA VAL A 56 -1.47 8.17 -5.83
C VAL A 56 -0.75 8.73 -4.60
N MET A 57 0.45 8.21 -4.33
CA MET A 57 1.30 8.71 -3.24
C MET A 57 2.49 9.45 -3.83
N VAL A 58 2.87 10.57 -3.20
CA VAL A 58 4.11 11.29 -3.50
C VAL A 58 5.17 10.76 -2.55
N ALA A 59 6.18 10.07 -3.08
CA ALA A 59 7.32 9.65 -2.30
C ALA A 59 8.21 10.86 -1.93
N GLU A 60 9.13 10.67 -1.00
CA GLU A 60 10.06 11.72 -0.54
C GLU A 60 10.88 12.34 -1.68
N ASP A 61 11.09 11.59 -2.77
CA ASP A 61 11.74 12.04 -4.01
C ASP A 61 10.83 12.91 -4.92
N GLY A 62 9.64 13.27 -4.46
CA GLY A 62 8.64 14.04 -5.22
C GLY A 62 7.95 13.25 -6.33
N LYS A 63 8.26 11.95 -6.51
CA LYS A 63 7.66 11.14 -7.57
C LYS A 63 6.32 10.60 -7.13
N ARG A 64 5.34 10.77 -8.01
CA ARG A 64 4.02 10.15 -7.90
C ARG A 64 4.13 8.67 -8.23
N ARG A 65 3.70 7.82 -7.31
CA ARG A 65 3.54 6.38 -7.55
C ARG A 65 2.12 5.97 -7.24
N ASN A 66 1.50 5.24 -8.16
CA ASN A 66 0.23 4.58 -7.88
C ASN A 66 0.50 3.38 -6.97
N MET A 67 -0.06 3.39 -5.77
CA MET A 67 0.02 2.30 -4.82
C MET A 67 -1.33 1.64 -4.66
N VAL A 68 -1.36 0.35 -4.99
CA VAL A 68 -2.48 -0.52 -4.66
C VAL A 68 -2.58 -0.62 -3.14
N SER A 69 -3.70 -0.13 -2.61
CA SER A 69 -3.93 0.04 -1.19
C SER A 69 -5.28 -0.58 -0.80
N LEU A 70 -5.34 -1.07 0.43
CA LEU A 70 -6.56 -1.59 1.05
C LEU A 70 -6.92 -0.74 2.27
N PRO A 71 -8.22 -0.52 2.54
CA PRO A 71 -8.66 0.07 3.80
C PRO A 71 -8.37 -0.85 4.99
#